data_AF-A0AAN9UDE8-F1
#
_entry.id   AF-A0AAN9UDE8-F1
#
_cell.length_a   1.000
_cell.length_b   1.000
_cell.length_c   1.000
_cell.angle_alpha   90.00
_cell.angle_beta   90.00
_cell.angle_gamma   90.00
#
_symmetry.space_group_name_H-M   'P 1'
#
loop_
_entity.id
_entity.type
_entity.pdbx_description
1 polymer ?
#
loop_
_entity_poly.entity_id
_entity_poly.type
_entity_poly.pdbx_seq_one_letter_code
_entity_poly.pdbx_strand_id
1 'polypeptide(L)'
;MPSYTPYETLFALQRSSPILWKKVKPTLAPEETKISFVLRAESEFPQHQQWSNGGRRSGRSGGGSGRNRTRGGGGGEDDDDDNNAQGQGQEREKTNNYGCFKCYQVLPPTQFEALRLPPRGPVRVPVDMRRFCIPCGAGSGIYQPREQIVPMKGPKVWVCDCSAIHEESTYHCPSCRTHCPFRR
;
A
#
# COMPACT_ATOMS: atom_id res chain seq x y z
N MET A 1 -31.22 -9.60 20.04
CA MET A 1 -29.82 -9.61 19.53
C MET A 1 -29.55 -8.23 18.95
N PRO A 2 -28.68 -7.40 19.55
CA PRO A 2 -28.32 -6.11 18.95
C PRO A 2 -27.66 -6.35 17.58
N SER A 3 -28.23 -5.80 16.52
CA SER A 3 -27.66 -5.85 15.18
C SER A 3 -26.52 -4.82 15.09
N TYR A 4 -25.28 -5.29 15.16
CA TYR A 4 -24.13 -4.40 14.98
C TYR A 4 -23.93 -4.08 13.50
N THR A 5 -23.59 -2.82 13.20
CA THR A 5 -23.24 -2.40 11.85
C THR A 5 -21.81 -2.88 11.51
N PRO A 6 -21.60 -3.56 10.37
CA PRO A 6 -20.27 -3.99 9.95
C PRO A 6 -19.28 -2.84 9.80
N TYR A 7 -18.00 -3.12 10.06
CA TYR A 7 -16.93 -2.13 9.93
C TYR A 7 -16.89 -1.47 8.54
N GLU A 8 -17.10 -2.24 7.49
CA GLU A 8 -17.09 -1.78 6.10
C GLU A 8 -18.11 -0.68 5.85
N THR A 9 -19.32 -0.85 6.39
CA THR A 9 -20.39 0.13 6.26
C THR A 9 -20.03 1.41 7.00
N LEU A 10 -19.52 1.31 8.23
CA LEU A 10 -19.08 2.49 8.99
C LEU A 10 -17.90 3.20 8.31
N PHE A 11 -16.94 2.45 7.78
CA PHE A 11 -15.79 2.99 7.06
C PHE A 11 -16.19 3.68 5.75
N ALA A 12 -17.09 3.08 4.97
CA ALA A 12 -17.64 3.68 3.75
C ALA A 12 -18.43 4.96 4.05
N LEU A 13 -19.29 4.94 5.08
CA LEU A 13 -20.04 6.11 5.54
C LEU A 13 -19.13 7.23 6.03
N GLN A 14 -18.04 6.89 6.73
CA GLN A 14 -17.05 7.88 7.10
C GLN A 14 -16.45 8.49 5.82
N ARG A 15 -15.94 7.68 4.89
CA ARG A 15 -15.25 8.19 3.69
C ARG A 15 -16.14 8.97 2.72
N SER A 16 -17.45 8.74 2.71
CA SER A 16 -18.37 9.40 1.78
C SER A 16 -18.59 10.88 2.07
N SER A 17 -18.33 11.35 3.30
CA SER A 17 -18.54 12.75 3.66
C SER A 17 -17.59 13.25 4.76
N PRO A 18 -16.94 14.42 4.57
CA PRO A 18 -16.14 15.08 5.61
C PRO A 18 -16.93 15.38 6.89
N ILE A 19 -18.25 15.61 6.77
CA ILE A 19 -19.13 15.87 7.92
C ILE A 19 -19.25 14.60 8.78
N LEU A 20 -19.30 13.44 8.14
CA LEU A 20 -19.41 12.15 8.81
C LEU A 20 -18.09 11.69 9.42
N TRP A 21 -16.94 12.29 9.05
CA TRP A 21 -15.63 11.96 9.64
C TRP A 21 -15.60 12.12 11.15
N LYS A 22 -16.29 13.14 11.66
CA LYS A 22 -16.37 13.45 13.10
C LYS A 22 -17.49 12.70 13.81
N LYS A 23 -18.50 12.22 13.07
CA LYS A 23 -19.72 11.62 13.64
C LYS A 23 -19.70 10.09 13.62
N VAL A 24 -19.13 9.49 12.59
CA VAL A 24 -19.01 8.04 12.44
C VAL A 24 -17.64 7.63 12.96
N LYS A 25 -17.64 6.75 13.96
CA LYS A 25 -16.41 6.13 14.50
C LYS A 25 -16.40 4.65 14.12
N PRO A 26 -15.72 4.26 13.02
CA PRO A 26 -15.63 2.85 12.63
C PRO A 26 -14.95 1.98 13.70
N THR A 27 -14.18 2.58 14.59
CA THR A 27 -13.56 1.90 15.74
C THR A 27 -14.58 1.28 16.70
N LEU A 28 -15.85 1.66 16.65
CA LEU A 28 -16.92 1.07 17.46
C LEU A 28 -17.45 -0.26 16.89
N ALA A 29 -17.10 -0.63 15.65
CA ALA A 29 -17.49 -1.93 15.10
C ALA A 29 -16.90 -3.10 15.92
N PRO A 30 -17.56 -4.28 15.95
CA PRO A 30 -16.98 -5.48 16.53
C PRO A 30 -15.63 -5.83 15.90
N GLU A 31 -14.67 -6.27 16.71
CA GLU A 31 -13.30 -6.57 16.26
C GLU A 31 -13.26 -7.60 15.12
N GLU A 32 -14.13 -8.62 15.20
CA GLU A 32 -14.31 -9.64 14.17
C GLU A 32 -14.55 -9.02 12.78
N THR A 33 -15.47 -8.04 12.69
CA THR A 33 -15.79 -7.39 11.42
C THR A 33 -14.63 -6.55 10.88
N LYS A 34 -13.81 -5.97 11.77
CA LYS A 34 -12.63 -5.20 11.38
C LYS A 34 -11.53 -6.10 10.82
N ILE A 35 -11.33 -7.27 11.43
CA ILE A 35 -10.38 -8.28 10.99
C ILE A 35 -10.84 -8.88 9.65
N SER A 36 -12.12 -9.25 9.53
CA SER A 36 -12.69 -9.74 8.27
C SER A 36 -12.55 -8.74 7.14
N PHE A 37 -12.72 -7.43 7.41
CA PHE A 37 -12.46 -6.39 6.42
C PHE A 37 -11.02 -6.42 5.92
N VAL A 38 -10.06 -6.40 6.84
CA VAL A 38 -8.63 -6.39 6.51
C VAL A 38 -8.25 -7.61 5.69
N LEU A 39 -8.64 -8.81 6.15
CA LEU A 39 -8.32 -10.06 5.45
C LEU A 39 -8.91 -10.09 4.04
N ARG A 40 -10.17 -9.69 3.87
CA ARG A 40 -10.79 -9.58 2.54
C ARG A 40 -10.13 -8.53 1.68
N ALA A 41 -9.69 -7.42 2.27
CA ALA A 41 -9.05 -6.35 1.52
C ALA A 41 -7.69 -6.74 0.93
N GLU A 42 -6.95 -7.59 1.63
CA GLU A 42 -5.70 -8.15 1.11
C GLU A 42 -5.95 -9.09 -0.07
N SER A 43 -7.05 -9.84 -0.09
CA SER A 43 -7.36 -10.84 -1.14
C SER A 43 -8.22 -10.33 -2.30
N GLU A 44 -9.22 -9.47 -2.04
CA GLU A 44 -10.34 -9.19 -2.96
C GLU A 44 -10.33 -7.77 -3.53
N PHE A 45 -9.67 -6.80 -2.89
CA PHE A 45 -9.78 -5.41 -3.35
C PHE A 45 -8.93 -5.21 -4.62
N PRO A 46 -9.42 -4.42 -5.60
CA PRO A 46 -8.58 -3.98 -6.71
C PRO A 46 -7.32 -3.38 -6.13
N GLN A 47 -6.17 -3.82 -6.64
CA GLN A 47 -4.85 -3.31 -6.26
C GLN A 47 -4.91 -1.78 -6.21
N HIS A 48 -4.21 -1.14 -5.28
CA HIS A 48 -4.00 0.32 -5.29
C HIS A 48 -3.46 0.75 -6.68
N GLN A 49 -4.36 0.99 -7.64
CA GLN A 49 -4.01 1.63 -8.88
C GLN A 49 -3.54 3.01 -8.48
N GLN A 50 -2.30 3.30 -8.87
CA GLN A 50 -1.65 4.58 -8.73
C GLN A 50 -2.65 5.71 -9.05
N TRP A 51 -3.22 6.31 -8.01
CA TRP A 51 -3.94 7.58 -8.12
C TRP A 51 -2.96 8.75 -8.37
N SER A 52 -1.68 8.48 -8.62
CA SER A 52 -0.77 9.42 -9.25
C SER A 52 -0.99 9.43 -10.77
N ASN A 53 -2.13 9.95 -11.20
CA ASN A 53 -2.25 10.58 -12.52
C ASN A 53 -3.40 11.60 -12.50
N GLY A 54 -3.11 12.77 -11.95
CA GLY A 54 -3.78 14.02 -12.29
C GLY A 54 -3.48 14.44 -13.74
N GLY A 55 -3.83 13.58 -14.69
CA GLY A 55 -3.76 13.84 -16.12
C GLY A 55 -5.00 14.63 -16.53
N ARG A 56 -4.80 15.93 -16.69
CA ARG A 56 -5.76 16.93 -17.15
C ARG A 56 -6.74 16.42 -18.21
N ARG A 57 -8.01 16.74 -17.98
CA ARG A 57 -9.01 16.97 -19.04
C ARG A 57 -8.39 17.84 -20.15
N SER A 58 -8.31 17.30 -21.35
CA SER A 58 -8.37 18.09 -22.59
C SER A 58 -9.49 17.51 -23.44
N GLY A 59 -10.65 18.15 -23.37
CA GLY A 59 -11.68 17.98 -24.39
C GLY A 59 -11.27 18.73 -25.67
N ARG A 60 -11.49 18.10 -26.82
CA ARG A 60 -11.83 18.70 -28.13
C ARG A 60 -12.04 17.53 -29.10
N SER A 61 -13.26 17.17 -29.46
CA SER A 61 -14.16 17.78 -30.46
C SER A 61 -13.65 17.63 -31.91
N GLY A 62 -14.47 16.98 -32.74
CA GLY A 62 -14.38 16.90 -34.21
C GLY A 62 -13.60 15.67 -34.68
N GLY A 63 -14.10 14.76 -35.51
CA GLY A 63 -15.10 14.87 -36.57
C GLY A 63 -14.42 14.46 -37.88
N GLY A 64 -15.01 13.52 -38.64
CA GLY A 64 -14.65 13.31 -40.04
C GLY A 64 -14.30 11.87 -40.46
N SER A 65 -15.28 11.23 -41.09
CA SER A 65 -15.21 10.46 -42.35
C SER A 65 -13.87 9.92 -42.85
N GLY A 66 -13.88 8.65 -43.28
CA GLY A 66 -12.98 8.22 -44.36
C GLY A 66 -12.78 6.72 -44.47
N ARG A 67 -13.48 6.10 -45.41
CA ARG A 67 -13.32 4.71 -45.86
C ARG A 67 -11.89 4.50 -46.40
N ASN A 68 -11.30 3.31 -46.19
CA ASN A 68 -10.76 2.57 -47.34
C ASN A 68 -10.64 1.06 -47.11
N ARG A 69 -10.92 0.33 -48.18
CA ARG A 69 -10.94 -1.13 -48.34
C ARG A 69 -9.62 -1.63 -48.92
N THR A 70 -9.19 -2.82 -48.50
CA THR A 70 -8.46 -3.87 -49.26
C THR A 70 -8.34 -5.06 -48.27
N ARG A 71 -8.92 -6.26 -48.40
CA ARG A 71 -9.03 -7.33 -49.42
C ARG A 71 -7.71 -8.08 -49.72
N GLY A 72 -7.64 -9.32 -49.19
CA GLY A 72 -6.83 -10.48 -49.63
C GLY A 72 -5.47 -10.62 -48.95
N GLY A 73 -4.99 -11.77 -48.46
CA GLY A 73 -5.44 -13.18 -48.48
C GLY A 73 -4.24 -14.13 -48.74
N GLY A 74 -4.04 -15.15 -47.88
CA GLY A 74 -3.14 -16.34 -48.04
C GLY A 74 -1.65 -16.09 -47.77
N GLY A 75 -1.00 -16.68 -46.74
CA GLY A 75 -0.53 -18.09 -46.64
C GLY A 75 0.95 -18.13 -47.09
N GLY A 76 1.97 -18.57 -46.37
CA GLY A 76 2.16 -19.44 -45.21
C GLY A 76 3.40 -20.27 -45.56
N GLU A 77 4.49 -20.21 -44.80
CA GLU A 77 5.56 -21.23 -44.83
C GLU A 77 6.54 -21.02 -43.67
N ASP A 78 6.95 -22.17 -43.14
CA ASP A 78 7.62 -22.44 -41.89
C ASP A 78 9.11 -22.12 -41.94
N ASP A 79 9.67 -21.65 -40.82
CA ASP A 79 11.09 -21.87 -40.49
C ASP A 79 11.21 -21.96 -38.97
N ASP A 80 11.43 -23.20 -38.53
CA ASP A 80 11.86 -23.58 -37.18
C ASP A 80 13.28 -23.07 -36.94
N ASP A 81 13.52 -22.35 -35.84
CA ASP A 81 14.84 -22.30 -35.22
C ASP A 81 14.73 -22.11 -33.69
N ASP A 82 14.88 -23.25 -33.05
CA ASP A 82 15.47 -23.54 -31.75
C ASP A 82 15.93 -22.41 -30.80
N ASN A 83 15.35 -22.46 -29.60
CA ASN A 83 16.02 -22.43 -28.30
C ASN A 83 16.99 -21.28 -27.98
N ASN A 84 16.56 -20.39 -27.06
CA ASN A 84 17.35 -20.24 -25.84
C ASN A 84 16.52 -19.82 -24.63
N ALA A 85 16.57 -20.69 -23.63
CA ALA A 85 16.02 -20.52 -22.30
C ALA A 85 16.64 -19.30 -21.59
N GLN A 86 15.85 -18.25 -21.40
CA GLN A 86 15.96 -17.41 -20.21
C GLN A 86 14.57 -17.14 -19.68
N GLY A 87 14.09 -18.10 -18.89
CA GLY A 87 13.06 -17.86 -17.89
C GLY A 87 13.56 -16.81 -16.90
N GLN A 88 13.40 -15.55 -17.25
CA GLN A 88 13.22 -14.49 -16.27
C GLN A 88 11.72 -14.31 -16.17
N GLY A 89 11.11 -15.15 -15.33
CA GLY A 89 9.81 -14.84 -14.76
C GLY A 89 9.95 -13.48 -14.10
N GLN A 90 9.61 -12.42 -14.84
CA GLN A 90 9.09 -11.21 -14.25
C GLN A 90 7.85 -11.69 -13.50
N GLU A 91 8.04 -12.09 -12.23
CA GLU A 91 6.98 -12.00 -11.24
C GLU A 91 6.44 -10.59 -11.43
N ARG A 92 5.30 -10.47 -12.13
CA ARG A 92 4.51 -9.26 -12.13
C ARG A 92 4.41 -8.92 -10.66
N GLU A 93 5.13 -7.89 -10.24
CA GLU A 93 5.27 -7.48 -8.86
C GLU A 93 3.85 -7.13 -8.41
N LYS A 94 3.12 -8.13 -7.91
CA LYS A 94 1.72 -7.99 -7.52
C LYS A 94 1.76 -6.99 -6.39
N THR A 95 1.33 -5.76 -6.66
CA THR A 95 1.15 -4.74 -5.64
C THR A 95 -0.03 -5.20 -4.79
N ASN A 96 0.25 -6.14 -3.87
CA ASN A 96 -0.73 -6.62 -2.92
C ASN A 96 -1.23 -5.43 -2.10
N ASN A 97 -2.51 -5.47 -1.76
CA ASN A 97 -3.04 -4.58 -0.75
C ASN A 97 -2.55 -5.08 0.61
N TYR A 98 -2.21 -4.15 1.50
CA TYR A 98 -1.72 -4.49 2.83
C TYR A 98 -2.63 -3.86 3.87
N GLY A 99 -3.08 -4.68 4.82
CA GLY A 99 -3.94 -4.24 5.90
C GLY A 99 -3.17 -4.06 7.20
N CYS A 100 -3.41 -2.93 7.87
CA CYS A 100 -2.93 -2.73 9.23
C CYS A 100 -3.97 -3.25 10.23
N PHE A 101 -3.61 -4.21 11.06
CA PHE A 101 -4.50 -4.81 12.07
C PHE A 101 -4.68 -3.94 13.33
N LYS A 102 -3.91 -2.86 13.46
CA LYS A 102 -4.05 -1.90 14.56
C LYS A 102 -5.06 -0.79 14.24
N CYS A 103 -4.97 -0.22 13.03
CA CYS A 103 -5.89 0.83 12.59
C CYS A 103 -6.99 0.33 11.65
N TYR A 104 -6.95 -0.94 11.25
CA TYR A 104 -7.89 -1.62 10.35
C TYR A 104 -8.08 -0.87 9.02
N GLN A 105 -6.98 -0.30 8.51
CA GLN A 105 -6.95 0.40 7.23
C GLN A 105 -6.14 -0.41 6.22
N VAL A 106 -6.57 -0.32 4.96
CA VAL A 106 -5.87 -0.84 3.80
C VAL A 106 -5.03 0.31 3.24
N LEU A 107 -3.72 0.12 3.21
CA LEU A 107 -2.75 1.16 2.90
C LEU A 107 -1.78 0.67 1.80
N PRO A 108 -1.16 1.60 1.05
CA PRO A 108 -0.18 1.23 0.04
C PRO A 108 1.07 0.59 0.67
N PRO A 109 1.84 -0.21 -0.09
CA PRO A 109 3.08 -0.85 0.39
C PRO A 109 4.11 0.14 0.94
N THR A 110 4.06 1.42 0.55
CA THR A 110 4.92 2.47 1.11
C THR A 110 4.71 2.71 2.61
N GLN A 111 3.60 2.23 3.16
CA GLN A 111 3.28 2.32 4.59
C GLN A 111 3.67 1.08 5.38
N PHE A 112 4.29 0.08 4.75
CA PHE A 112 4.68 -1.18 5.40
C PHE A 112 6.18 -1.44 5.18
N GLU A 113 6.83 -2.12 6.12
CA GLU A 113 8.24 -2.46 6.04
C GLU A 113 8.50 -3.63 5.08
N ALA A 114 9.57 -3.56 4.29
CA ALA A 114 9.90 -4.52 3.23
C ALA A 114 9.97 -5.97 3.71
N LEU A 115 10.64 -6.18 4.85
CA LEU A 115 10.71 -7.39 5.65
C LEU A 115 11.78 -7.12 6.72
N ARG A 116 11.40 -7.13 7.99
CA ARG A 116 12.37 -7.12 9.09
C ARG A 116 12.90 -8.54 9.23
N LEU A 117 14.12 -8.80 8.74
CA LEU A 117 14.80 -10.05 9.10
C LEU A 117 14.85 -10.10 10.64
N PRO A 118 14.41 -11.19 11.28
CA PRO A 118 14.54 -11.32 12.72
C PRO A 118 16.03 -11.10 13.07
N PRO A 119 16.34 -10.36 14.14
CA PRO A 119 17.72 -10.21 14.57
C PRO A 119 18.34 -11.61 14.72
N ARG A 120 19.55 -11.81 14.21
CA ARG A 120 20.28 -13.08 14.32
C ARG A 120 20.46 -13.40 15.82
N GLY A 121 19.57 -14.22 16.37
CA GLY A 121 19.47 -14.53 17.80
C GLY A 121 18.31 -15.49 18.06
N PRO A 122 18.25 -16.13 19.24
CA PRO A 122 17.29 -17.19 19.52
C PRO A 122 15.86 -16.67 19.35
N VAL A 123 15.17 -17.34 18.44
CA VAL A 123 13.88 -17.04 17.83
C VAL A 123 12.86 -16.53 18.85
N ARG A 124 12.56 -15.22 18.79
CA ARG A 124 11.21 -14.76 19.10
C ARG A 124 10.42 -14.93 17.81
N VAL A 125 9.32 -15.68 17.87
CA VAL A 125 8.40 -15.92 16.76
C VAL A 125 8.27 -14.62 15.96
N PRO A 126 8.53 -14.60 14.64
CA PRO A 126 8.33 -13.41 13.85
C PRO A 126 6.84 -13.10 13.97
N VAL A 127 6.47 -12.14 14.82
CA VAL A 127 5.21 -11.44 14.65
C VAL A 127 5.31 -10.93 13.22
N ASP A 128 4.45 -11.43 12.35
CA ASP A 128 4.46 -11.08 10.94
C ASP A 128 4.27 -9.55 10.83
N MET A 129 5.39 -8.82 10.79
CA MET A 129 5.45 -7.35 10.87
C MET A 129 4.73 -6.71 9.68
N ARG A 130 4.38 -7.50 8.64
CA ARG A 130 3.55 -7.07 7.51
C ARG A 130 2.13 -6.66 7.91
N ARG A 131 1.74 -6.87 9.16
CA ARG A 131 0.39 -6.61 9.69
C ARG A 131 0.21 -5.25 10.35
N PHE A 132 1.27 -4.45 10.49
CA PHE A 132 1.17 -3.11 11.06
C PHE A 132 1.81 -2.09 10.12
N CYS A 133 1.08 -1.02 9.81
CA CYS A 133 1.69 0.09 9.09
C CYS A 133 2.75 0.77 9.96
N ILE A 134 3.76 1.34 9.32
CA ILE A 134 4.90 2.00 9.96
C ILE A 134 4.46 3.01 11.05
N PRO A 135 3.46 3.89 10.83
CA PRO A 135 2.98 4.80 11.87
C PRO A 135 2.39 4.09 13.09
N CYS A 136 1.59 3.02 12.89
CA CYS A 136 1.01 2.25 14.00
C CYS A 136 2.09 1.48 14.75
N GLY A 137 3.09 0.95 14.05
CA GLY A 137 4.23 0.28 14.66
C GLY A 137 5.04 1.22 15.54
N ALA A 138 5.33 2.44 15.06
CA ALA A 138 6.09 3.41 15.84
C ALA A 138 5.32 3.91 17.06
N GLY A 139 4.02 4.20 16.90
CA GLY A 139 3.15 4.58 18.02
C GLY A 139 2.93 3.45 19.05
N SER A 140 3.15 2.19 18.67
CA SER A 140 3.00 1.03 19.57
C SER A 140 4.35 0.53 20.12
N GLY A 141 5.46 1.20 19.81
CA GLY A 141 6.80 0.79 20.27
C GLY A 141 7.38 -0.44 19.57
N ILE A 142 6.83 -0.83 18.42
CA ILE A 142 7.40 -1.91 17.58
C ILE A 142 8.75 -1.47 17.03
N TYR A 143 8.84 -0.20 16.60
CA TYR A 143 10.08 0.41 16.15
C TYR A 143 10.71 1.21 17.27
N GLN A 144 12.04 1.13 17.38
CA GLN A 144 12.77 1.90 18.39
C GLN A 144 12.97 3.35 17.91
N PRO A 145 13.02 4.33 18.82
CA PRO A 145 13.51 5.66 18.50
C PRO A 145 14.86 5.60 17.77
N ARG A 146 15.04 6.47 16.79
CA ARG A 146 16.25 6.58 15.95
C ARG A 146 16.51 5.38 15.05
N GLU A 147 15.57 4.45 14.94
CA GLU A 147 15.64 3.35 13.99
C GLU A 147 15.38 3.84 12.54
N GLN A 148 16.10 3.27 11.58
CA GLN A 148 15.80 3.40 10.15
C GLN A 148 14.93 2.24 9.70
N ILE A 149 13.87 2.54 8.98
CA ILE A 149 12.94 1.55 8.42
C ILE A 149 13.06 1.62 6.90
N VAL A 150 13.09 0.45 6.27
CA VAL A 150 13.04 0.30 4.81
C VAL A 150 11.61 -0.10 4.44
N PRO A 151 10.78 0.81 3.91
CA PRO A 151 9.46 0.45 3.44
C PRO A 151 9.52 -0.55 2.27
N MET A 152 8.44 -1.30 2.02
CA MET A 152 8.34 -2.19 0.86
C MET A 152 8.54 -1.44 -0.45
N LYS A 153 8.08 -0.18 -0.51
CA LYS A 153 8.27 0.73 -1.65
C LYS A 153 8.53 2.15 -1.16
N GLY A 154 9.32 2.91 -1.92
CA GLY A 154 9.58 4.33 -1.63
C GLY A 154 10.85 4.58 -0.82
N PRO A 155 11.06 5.82 -0.35
CA PRO A 155 12.29 6.20 0.35
C PRO A 155 12.34 5.59 1.75
N LYS A 156 13.56 5.45 2.28
CA LYS A 156 13.76 5.07 3.67
C LYS A 156 13.20 6.13 4.60
N VAL A 157 12.71 5.68 5.74
CA VAL A 157 12.18 6.54 6.80
C VAL A 157 12.91 6.26 8.11
N TRP A 158 12.83 7.19 9.05
CA TRP A 158 13.37 7.03 10.39
C TRP A 158 12.33 7.38 11.44
N VAL A 159 12.47 6.76 12.61
CA VAL A 159 11.61 6.98 13.77
C VAL A 159 12.23 8.02 14.68
N CYS A 160 11.50 9.08 14.96
CA CYS A 160 11.92 10.12 15.86
C CYS A 160 11.82 9.70 17.34
N ASP A 161 12.50 10.41 18.24
CA ASP A 161 12.36 10.26 19.69
C ASP A 161 10.92 10.48 20.16
N CYS A 162 10.14 11.30 19.45
CA CYS A 162 8.70 11.50 19.70
C CYS A 162 7.79 10.49 18.96
N SER A 163 8.33 9.40 18.43
CA SER A 163 7.64 8.39 17.62
C SER A 163 7.07 8.89 16.27
N ALA A 164 7.33 10.14 15.89
CA ALA A 164 7.01 10.63 14.56
C ALA A 164 7.86 9.93 13.50
N ILE A 165 7.28 9.68 12.32
CA ILE A 165 7.96 9.08 11.17
C ILE A 165 8.39 10.18 10.21
N HIS A 166 9.64 10.15 9.80
CA HIS A 166 10.21 11.12 8.87
C HIS A 166 10.95 10.45 7.74
N GLU A 167 10.94 11.07 6.56
CA GLU A 167 11.78 10.63 5.45
C GLU A 167 13.27 10.87 5.78
N GLU A 168 14.15 10.08 5.15
CA GLU A 168 15.60 10.25 5.25
C GLU A 168 16.10 11.63 4.77
N SER A 169 15.29 12.36 4.00
CA SER A 169 15.53 13.75 3.58
C SER A 169 15.34 14.77 4.72
N THR A 170 14.62 14.41 5.79
CA THR A 170 14.27 15.31 6.90
C THR A 170 15.41 15.37 7.91
N TYR A 171 16.02 16.55 8.07
CA TYR A 171 17.18 16.76 8.96
C TYR A 171 16.83 16.85 10.45
N HIS A 172 15.67 17.42 10.78
CA HIS A 172 15.22 17.55 12.17
C HIS A 172 13.71 17.34 12.25
N CYS A 173 13.26 16.76 13.36
CA CYS A 173 11.84 16.61 13.63
C CYS A 173 11.19 17.99 13.86
N PRO A 174 10.10 18.32 13.15
CA PRO A 174 9.37 19.57 13.38
C PRO A 174 8.78 19.69 14.79
N SER A 175 8.45 18.55 15.42
CA SER A 175 7.74 18.51 16.70
C SER A 175 8.67 18.58 17.92
N CYS A 176 9.74 17.78 17.95
CA CYS A 176 10.65 17.72 19.11
C CYS A 176 12.08 18.19 18.82
N ARG A 177 12.37 18.66 17.59
CA ARG A 177 13.68 19.16 17.16
C ARG A 177 14.83 18.14 17.20
N THR A 178 14.58 16.87 17.51
CA THR A 178 15.58 15.79 17.38
C THR A 178 16.16 15.77 15.96
N HIS A 179 17.49 15.72 15.87
CA HIS A 179 18.21 15.59 14.62
C HIS A 179 18.10 14.17 14.07
N CYS A 180 18.03 14.05 12.75
CA CYS A 180 18.07 12.77 12.07
C CYS A 180 19.41 12.06 12.39
N PRO A 181 19.38 10.86 12.97
CA PRO A 181 20.59 10.15 13.39
C PRO A 181 21.45 9.67 12.23
N PHE A 182 20.91 9.69 11.01
CA PHE A 182 21.58 9.21 9.78
C PHE A 182 22.16 10.34 8.92
N ARG A 183 21.96 11.61 9.33
CA ARG A 183 22.48 12.79 8.63
C ARG A 183 23.43 13.52 9.57
N ARG A 184 24.69 13.66 9.16
CA ARG A 184 25.71 14.47 9.83
C ARG A 184 25.90 15.79 9.09
#